data_AF-A0A0B8PAR4-F1
#
_entry.id   AF-A0A0B8PAR4-F1
#
_cell.length_a   1.000
_cell.length_b   1.000
_cell.length_c   1.000
_cell.angle_alpha   90.00
_cell.angle_beta   90.00
_cell.angle_gamma   90.00
#
_symmetry.space_group_name_H-M   'P 1'
#
loop_
_entity.id
_entity.type
_entity.pdbx_description
1 polymer ?
#
loop_
_entity_poly.entity_id
_entity_poly.type
_entity_poly.pdbx_seq_one_letter_code
_entity_poly.pdbx_strand_id
1 'polypeptide(L)'
;MPECCELKEYAETKLDRCVFGQEKPTCNTCPVHCYKPEPKEQMRAVMRFSGPRMLLKHPLLAIRHLRHEKRQVPELPKQNVSNRYLRRQKATID
;
A
#
# COMPACT_ATOMS: atom_id res chain seq x y z
N MET A 1 -13.22 17.58 0.72
CA MET A 1 -13.37 16.76 -0.50
C MET A 1 -13.58 15.33 -0.04
N PRO A 2 -14.84 14.86 0.04
CA PRO A 2 -15.19 13.53 0.56
C PRO A 2 -14.49 12.39 -0.20
N GLU A 3 -14.24 12.56 -1.49
CA GLU A 3 -13.63 11.56 -2.38
C GLU A 3 -12.20 11.19 -1.96
N CYS A 4 -11.43 12.16 -1.45
CA CYS A 4 -10.08 11.93 -0.94
C CYS A 4 -10.09 11.08 0.34
N CYS A 5 -11.06 11.32 1.23
CA CYS A 5 -11.21 10.57 2.47
C CYS A 5 -11.63 9.13 2.17
N GLU A 6 -12.60 8.94 1.28
CA GLU A 6 -13.06 7.61 0.87
C GLU A 6 -11.94 6.77 0.23
N LEU A 7 -11.17 7.36 -0.69
CA LEU A 7 -10.04 6.66 -1.31
C LEU A 7 -8.95 6.30 -0.29
N LYS A 8 -8.68 7.21 0.66
CA LYS A 8 -7.73 6.97 1.75
C LYS A 8 -8.19 5.82 2.65
N GLU A 9 -9.43 5.85 3.13
CA GLU A 9 -10.01 4.80 3.98
C GLU A 9 -10.05 3.45 3.26
N TYR A 10 -10.36 3.46 1.96
CA TYR A 10 -10.30 2.28 1.12
C TYR A 10 -8.88 1.71 1.08
N ALA A 11 -7.87 2.55 0.81
CA ALA A 11 -6.48 2.14 0.79
C ALA A 11 -6.01 1.59 2.15
N GLU A 12 -6.37 2.25 3.25
CA GLU A 12 -6.07 1.82 4.63
C GLU A 12 -6.69 0.45 4.92
N THR A 13 -7.95 0.24 4.54
CA THR A 13 -8.62 -1.07 4.68
C THR A 13 -7.92 -2.18 3.90
N LYS A 14 -7.40 -1.87 2.69
CA LYS A 14 -6.65 -2.83 1.89
C LYS A 14 -5.27 -3.12 2.46
N LEU A 15 -4.58 -2.12 2.99
CA LEU A 15 -3.30 -2.29 3.68
C LEU A 15 -3.48 -3.13 4.93
N ASP A 16 -4.57 -2.91 5.67
CA ASP A 16 -4.86 -3.65 6.90
C ASP A 16 -5.03 -5.16 6.68
N ARG A 17 -5.60 -5.53 5.53
CA ARG A 17 -5.89 -6.91 5.14
C ARG A 17 -4.86 -7.48 4.16
N CYS A 18 -3.74 -6.80 3.95
CA CYS A 18 -2.74 -7.23 2.98
C CYS A 18 -2.11 -8.55 3.41
N VAL A 19 -2.04 -9.52 2.48
CA VAL A 19 -1.40 -10.83 2.70
C VAL A 19 0.09 -10.73 2.98
N PHE A 20 0.76 -9.70 2.43
CA PHE A 20 2.18 -9.43 2.65
C PHE A 20 2.47 -8.66 3.95
N GLY A 21 1.43 -8.15 4.63
CA GLY A 21 1.60 -7.40 5.87
C GLY A 21 2.55 -6.19 5.72
N GLN A 22 3.56 -6.13 6.58
CA GLN A 22 4.59 -5.08 6.58
C GLN A 22 5.62 -5.23 5.46
N GLU A 23 5.83 -6.46 4.97
CA GLU A 23 6.74 -6.77 3.85
C GLU A 23 6.08 -6.56 2.48
N LYS A 24 5.06 -5.70 2.43
CA LYS A 24 4.29 -5.46 1.22
C LYS A 24 5.15 -4.85 0.09
N PRO A 25 5.15 -5.43 -1.13
CA PRO A 25 5.80 -4.80 -2.28
C PRO A 25 5.03 -3.55 -2.75
N THR A 26 5.64 -2.79 -3.67
CA THR A 26 4.94 -1.66 -4.28
C THR A 26 3.70 -2.13 -5.05
N CYS A 27 2.64 -1.30 -5.07
CA CYS A 27 1.36 -1.71 -5.64
C CYS A 27 1.45 -2.01 -7.15
N ASN A 28 2.40 -1.42 -7.87
CA ASN A 28 2.57 -1.58 -9.31
C ASN A 28 3.10 -2.98 -9.68
N THR A 29 3.96 -3.56 -8.83
CA THR A 29 4.58 -4.88 -9.05
C THR A 29 3.94 -5.98 -8.21
N CYS A 30 2.90 -5.66 -7.43
CA CYS A 30 2.27 -6.61 -6.52
C CYS A 30 1.57 -7.73 -7.31
N PRO A 31 1.82 -9.01 -6.99
CA PRO A 31 1.28 -10.14 -7.75
C PRO A 31 -0.19 -10.42 -7.41
N VAL A 32 -0.71 -9.82 -6.33
CA VAL A 32 -2.10 -10.01 -5.90
C VAL A 32 -2.99 -8.84 -6.31
N HIS A 33 -4.18 -9.16 -6.80
CA HIS A 33 -5.17 -8.16 -7.19
C HIS A 33 -6.00 -7.71 -5.97
N CYS A 34 -5.63 -6.59 -5.35
CA CYS A 34 -6.26 -6.13 -4.10
C CYS A 34 -7.28 -4.99 -4.28
N TYR A 35 -7.12 -4.13 -5.29
CA TYR A 35 -7.98 -2.97 -5.55
C TYR A 35 -9.09 -3.31 -6.53
N LYS A 36 -10.26 -2.70 -6.37
CA LYS A 36 -11.31 -2.68 -7.39
C LYS A 36 -10.87 -1.78 -8.56
N PRO A 37 -11.40 -1.98 -9.79
CA PRO A 37 -10.99 -1.22 -10.97
C PRO A 37 -11.05 0.30 -10.78
N GLU A 38 -12.16 0.84 -10.26
CA GLU A 38 -12.36 2.29 -10.10
C GLU A 38 -11.40 2.95 -9.08
N PRO A 39 -11.28 2.49 -7.81
CA PRO A 39 -10.27 3.04 -6.89
C PRO A 39 -8.82 2.88 -7.36
N LYS A 40 -8.54 1.86 -8.18
CA LYS A 40 -7.22 1.66 -8.79
C LYS A 40 -6.89 2.76 -9.79
N GLU A 41 -7.85 3.19 -10.58
CA GLU A 41 -7.69 4.30 -11.53
C GLU A 41 -7.52 5.63 -10.79
N GLN A 42 -8.31 5.87 -9.74
CA GLN A 42 -8.16 7.04 -8.88
C GLN A 42 -6.76 7.08 -8.24
N MET A 43 -6.28 5.97 -7.69
CA MET A 43 -4.93 5.88 -7.11
C MET A 43 -3.84 6.11 -8.17
N ARG A 44 -4.02 5.63 -9.41
CA ARG A 44 -3.10 5.91 -10.53
C ARG A 44 -3.07 7.40 -10.87
N ALA A 45 -4.21 8.09 -10.87
CA ALA A 45 -4.28 9.52 -11.08
C ALA A 45 -3.53 10.28 -9.97
N VAL A 46 -3.72 9.88 -8.70
CA VAL A 46 -2.99 10.42 -7.55
C VAL A 46 -1.49 10.22 -7.71
N MET A 47 -1.03 9.02 -8.04
CA MET A 47 0.41 8.75 -8.22
C MET A 47 1.00 9.53 -9.39
N ARG A 48 0.29 9.68 -10.50
CA ARG A 48 0.73 10.47 -11.66
C ARG A 48 0.85 11.96 -11.34
N PHE A 49 -0.05 12.48 -10.53
CA PHE A 49 -0.01 13.88 -10.08
C PHE A 49 1.06 14.10 -9.01
N SER A 50 1.04 13.30 -7.94
CA SER A 50 1.85 13.52 -6.75
C SER A 50 3.29 13.02 -6.88
N GLY A 51 3.53 11.97 -7.68
CA GLY A 51 4.84 11.34 -7.82
C GLY A 51 5.94 12.31 -8.25
N PRO A 52 5.84 12.99 -9.40
CA PRO A 52 6.84 13.97 -9.85
C PRO A 52 7.00 15.15 -8.89
N ARG A 53 5.90 15.58 -8.26
CA ARG A 53 5.88 16.73 -7.32
C ARG A 53 6.56 16.40 -5.99
N MET A 54 6.57 15.13 -5.59
CA MET A 54 7.23 14.70 -4.35
C MET A 54 8.74 14.94 -4.41
N LEU A 55 9.37 14.87 -5.59
CA LEU A 55 10.80 15.16 -5.74
C LEU A 55 11.14 16.60 -5.35
N LEU A 56 10.25 17.56 -5.62
CA LEU A 56 10.45 18.98 -5.32
C LEU A 56 10.31 19.28 -3.83
N LYS A 57 9.32 18.67 -3.16
CA LYS A 57 9.00 18.96 -1.75
C LYS A 57 9.73 18.05 -0.76
N HIS A 58 9.91 16.79 -1.12
CA HIS A 58 10.44 15.72 -0.25
C HIS A 58 11.40 14.81 -1.01
N PRO A 59 12.57 15.32 -1.45
CA PRO A 59 13.48 14.59 -2.33
C PRO A 59 13.95 13.26 -1.74
N LEU A 60 14.25 13.20 -0.43
CA LEU A 60 14.66 11.97 0.24
C LEU A 60 13.57 10.89 0.22
N LEU A 61 12.31 11.28 0.45
CA LEU A 61 11.17 10.37 0.38
C LEU A 61 10.91 9.92 -1.06
N ALA A 62 11.09 10.81 -2.04
CA ALA A 62 11.00 10.47 -3.46
C ALA A 62 12.03 9.42 -3.87
N ILE A 63 13.29 9.61 -3.49
CA ILE A 63 14.36 8.63 -3.76
C ILE A 63 14.03 7.28 -3.10
N ARG A 64 13.58 7.29 -1.83
CA ARG A 64 13.18 6.05 -1.14
C ARG A 64 12.04 5.34 -1.86
N HIS A 65 11.03 6.09 -2.31
CA HIS A 65 9.90 5.56 -3.07
C HIS A 65 10.35 4.88 -4.37
N LEU A 66 11.17 5.57 -5.17
CA LEU A 66 11.72 5.04 -6.42
C LEU A 66 12.59 3.80 -6.20
N ARG A 67 13.38 3.77 -5.11
CA ARG A 67 14.18 2.59 -4.76
C ARG A 67 13.31 1.39 -4.38
N HIS A 68 12.22 1.62 -3.63
CA HIS A 68 11.26 0.56 -3.28
C HIS A 68 10.54 0.01 -4.52
N GLU A 69 10.24 0.85 -5.52
CA GLU A 69 9.63 0.39 -6.77
C GLU A 69 10.51 -0.60 -7.54
N LYS A 70 11.83 -0.40 -7.51
CA LYS A 70 12.81 -1.29 -8.16
C LYS A 70 13.14 -2.55 -7.38
N ARG A 71 12.61 -2.72 -6.16
CA ARG A 71 12.90 -3.88 -5.32
C ARG A 71 12.16 -5.11 -5.83
N GLN A 72 12.77 -6.29 -5.69
CA GLN A 72 12.12 -7.55 -6.06
C GLN A 72 10.89 -7.81 -5.19
N VAL A 73 9.89 -8.44 -5.80
CA VAL A 73 8.66 -8.83 -5.12
C VAL A 73 8.97 -10.01 -4.19
N PRO A 74 8.62 -9.93 -2.89
CA PRO A 74 8.84 -11.04 -1.98
C PRO A 74 7.89 -12.19 -2.28
N GLU A 75 8.28 -13.40 -1.85
CA GLU A 75 7.41 -14.57 -1.92
C GLU A 75 6.15 -14.39 -1.07
N LEU A 76 5.06 -15.07 -1.47
CA LEU A 76 3.81 -15.02 -0.73
C LEU A 76 4.01 -15.67 0.65
N PRO A 77 3.64 -15.00 1.76
CA PRO A 77 3.81 -15.56 3.10
C PRO A 77 3.00 -16.85 3.28
N LYS A 78 3.61 -17.86 3.89
CA LYS A 78 2.95 -19.14 4.22
C LYS A 78 1.97 -19.03 5.40
N GLN A 79 2.13 -18.00 6.22
CA GLN A 79 1.32 -17.73 7.41
C GLN A 79 0.60 -16.40 7.27
N ASN A 80 -0.46 -16.18 8.06
CA ASN A 80 -1.18 -14.92 8.05
C ASN A 80 -0.37 -13.83 8.76
N VAL A 81 0.15 -12.88 8.00
CA VAL A 81 0.92 -11.73 8.51
C VAL A 81 0.19 -10.40 8.31
N SER A 82 -1.11 -10.44 7.99
CA SER A 82 -1.88 -9.22 7.80
C SER A 82 -2.00 -8.41 9.10
N ASN A 83 -2.02 -7.08 9.00
CA ASN A 83 -2.15 -6.21 10.17
C ASN A 83 -3.43 -6.51 10.97
N ARG A 84 -4.53 -6.82 10.27
CA ARG A 84 -5.78 -7.27 10.89
C ARG A 84 -5.60 -8.54 11.72
N TYR A 85 -4.83 -9.52 11.23
CA TYR A 85 -4.55 -10.74 11.96
C TYR A 85 -3.70 -10.45 13.21
N LEU A 86 -2.60 -9.70 13.05
CA LEU A 86 -1.70 -9.35 14.15
C LEU A 86 -2.43 -8.58 15.26
N ARG A 87 -3.27 -7.60 14.92
CA ARG A 87 -4.06 -6.86 15.91
C ARG A 87 -5.05 -7.75 16.65
N ARG A 88 -5.70 -8.68 15.97
CA ARG A 88 -6.64 -9.63 16.59
C ARG A 88 -5.94 -10.60 17.52
N GLN A 89 -4.78 -11.12 17.11
CA GLN A 89 -3.97 -12.00 17.95
C GLN A 89 -3.49 -11.29 19.21
N LYS A 90 -3.07 -10.03 19.09
CA LYS A 90 -2.69 -9.21 20.26
C LYS A 90 -3.87 -9.02 21.22
N ALA A 91 -5.05 -8.68 20.70
CA ALA A 91 -6.27 -8.50 21.48
C ALA A 91 -6.81 -9.77 22.16
N THR A 92 -6.31 -10.96 21.79
CA THR A 92 -6.64 -12.23 22.49
C THR A 92 -5.64 -12.60 23.57
N ILE A 93 -4.49 -11.91 23.62
CA ILE A 93 -3.41 -12.15 24.59
C ILE A 93 -3.49 -11.15 25.74
N ASP A 94 -4.01 -9.95 25.46
CA ASP A 94 -4.38 -8.92 26.45
C ASP A 94 -5.69 -9.27 27.17
#